data_AF-A0A2V7THE9-F1
#
_entry.id   AF-A0A2V7THE9-F1
#
_cell.length_a   1.000
_cell.length_b   1.000
_cell.length_c   1.000
_cell.angle_alpha   90.00
_cell.angle_beta   90.00
_cell.angle_gamma   90.00
#
_symmetry.space_group_name_H-M   'P 1'
#
loop_
_entity.id
_entity.type
_entity.pdbx_description
1 polymer ?
#
loop_
_entity_poly.entity_id
_entity_poly.type
_entity_poly.pdbx_seq_one_letter_code
_entity_poly.pdbx_strand_id
1 'polypeptide(L)'
;MSLVQGTMLVAGNMIGTGLFLLPSTMAAVGGIAIFGWLIATAGAVALGLAFAKLGELDPKEGGPYAYARDFLGPYAGFQTNYVYWFGNWIGN
;
A
#
# COMPACT_ATOMS: atom_id res chain seq x y z
N MET A 1 -0.44 5.17 18.64
CA MET A 1 -1.60 4.40 18.10
C MET A 1 -1.64 3.06 18.78
N SER A 2 -2.83 2.57 19.17
CA SER A 2 -2.99 1.17 19.56
C SER A 2 -2.92 0.26 18.33
N LEU A 3 -2.66 -1.04 18.53
CA LEU A 3 -2.62 -2.04 17.45
C LEU A 3 -3.91 -2.00 16.63
N VAL A 4 -5.05 -2.02 17.30
CA VAL A 4 -6.38 -2.00 16.65
C VAL A 4 -6.59 -0.72 15.85
N GLN A 5 -6.21 0.43 16.40
CA GLN A 5 -6.32 1.71 15.70
C GLN A 5 -5.46 1.75 14.44
N GLY A 6 -4.23 1.23 14.49
CA GLY A 6 -3.34 1.15 13.33
C GLY A 6 -3.86 0.23 12.25
N THR A 7 -4.32 -0.96 12.63
CA THR A 7 -4.90 -1.91 11.68
C THR A 7 -6.15 -1.34 11.01
N MET A 8 -7.05 -0.71 11.76
CA MET A 8 -8.27 -0.11 11.20
C MET A 8 -7.98 1.07 10.28
N LEU A 9 -7.00 1.91 10.60
CA LEU A 9 -6.60 3.02 9.73
C LEU A 9 -6.09 2.51 8.38
N VAL A 10 -5.21 1.52 8.39
CA VAL A 10 -4.66 0.93 7.15
C VAL A 10 -5.76 0.23 6.34
N ALA A 11 -6.61 -0.56 7.00
CA ALA A 11 -7.71 -1.26 6.34
C ALA A 11 -8.71 -0.28 5.71
N GLY A 12 -9.06 0.80 6.41
CA GLY A 12 -9.94 1.85 5.90
C GLY A 12 -9.37 2.54 4.65
N ASN A 13 -8.09 2.91 4.69
CA ASN A 13 -7.40 3.52 3.54
C ASN A 13 -7.29 2.57 2.34
N MET A 14 -7.16 1.25 2.56
CA MET A 14 -7.06 0.26 1.48
C MET A 14 -8.39 -0.09 0.82
N ILE A 15 -9.48 -0.17 1.60
CA ILE A 15 -10.81 -0.53 1.05
C ILE A 15 -11.33 0.59 0.14
N GLY A 16 -11.21 1.84 0.58
CA GLY A 16 -11.60 3.04 -0.17
C GLY A 16 -12.98 2.94 -0.82
N THR A 17 -13.18 3.69 -1.91
CA THR A 17 -14.39 3.58 -2.75
C THR A 17 -14.29 2.44 -3.77
N GLY A 18 -13.08 1.94 -4.03
CA GLY A 18 -12.80 0.92 -5.04
C GLY A 18 -13.53 -0.41 -4.80
N LEU A 19 -13.68 -0.82 -3.54
CA LEU A 19 -14.38 -2.08 -3.20
C LEU A 19 -15.81 -2.13 -3.75
N PHE A 20 -16.51 -0.99 -3.81
CA PHE A 20 -17.88 -0.92 -4.29
C PHE A 20 -18.00 -1.02 -5.82
N LEU A 21 -16.92 -0.73 -6.56
CA LEU A 21 -16.86 -0.80 -8.02
C LEU A 21 -16.25 -2.12 -8.53
N LEU A 22 -15.57 -2.87 -7.66
CA LEU A 22 -14.96 -4.16 -8.03
C LEU A 22 -15.98 -5.20 -8.53
N PRO A 23 -17.18 -5.37 -7.93
CA PRO A 23 -18.13 -6.37 -8.41
C PRO A 23 -18.60 -6.13 -9.84
N SER A 24 -18.85 -4.88 -10.24
CA SER A 24 -19.31 -4.56 -11.60
C SER A 24 -18.21 -4.78 -12.64
N THR A 25 -16.98 -4.40 -12.33
CA THR A 25 -15.83 -4.61 -13.22
C THR A 25 -15.44 -6.09 -13.33
N MET A 26 -15.53 -6.85 -12.23
CA MET A 26 -15.23 -8.29 -12.24
C MET A 26 -16.35 -9.13 -12.86
N ALA A 27 -17.61 -8.67 -12.80
CA ALA A 27 -18.72 -9.33 -13.47
C ALA A 27 -18.51 -9.43 -14.99
N ALA A 28 -17.83 -8.46 -15.61
CA ALA A 28 -17.49 -8.49 -17.03
C ALA A 28 -16.46 -9.59 -17.38
N VAL A 29 -15.61 -9.98 -16.42
CA VAL A 29 -14.63 -11.07 -16.56
C VAL A 29 -15.25 -12.43 -16.22
N GLY A 30 -16.23 -12.45 -15.31
CA GLY A 30 -16.90 -13.65 -14.83
C GLY A 30 -16.13 -14.36 -13.70
N GLY A 31 -16.57 -15.57 -13.34
CA GLY A 31 -16.06 -16.31 -12.17
C GLY A 31 -14.58 -16.67 -12.21
N ILE A 32 -13.93 -16.62 -13.38
CA ILE A 32 -12.48 -16.84 -13.52
C ILE A 32 -11.64 -15.75 -12.83
N ALA A 33 -12.24 -14.59 -12.53
CA ALA A 33 -11.61 -13.50 -11.78
C ALA A 33 -11.06 -13.93 -10.42
N ILE A 34 -11.54 -15.05 -9.85
CA ILE A 34 -11.03 -15.59 -8.59
C ILE A 34 -9.52 -15.91 -8.64
N PHE A 35 -9.00 -16.37 -9.79
CA PHE A 35 -7.56 -16.62 -9.93
C PHE A 35 -6.76 -15.31 -9.94
N GLY A 36 -7.29 -14.26 -10.57
CA GLY A 36 -6.71 -12.92 -10.52
C GLY A 36 -6.67 -12.39 -9.09
N TRP A 37 -7.75 -12.58 -8.33
CA TRP A 37 -7.81 -12.24 -6.91
C TRP A 37 -6.77 -13.00 -6.08
N LEU A 38 -6.61 -14.31 -6.30
CA LEU A 38 -5.60 -15.09 -5.58
C LEU A 38 -4.18 -14.56 -5.83
N ILE A 39 -3.84 -14.26 -7.08
CA ILE A 39 -2.53 -13.71 -7.44
C ILE A 39 -2.36 -12.30 -6.84
N ALA A 40 -3.37 -11.44 -6.95
CA ALA A 40 -3.33 -10.09 -6.40
C ALA A 40 -3.19 -10.09 -4.88
N THR A 41 -3.95 -10.93 -4.18
CA THR A 41 -3.85 -11.10 -2.73
C THR A 41 -2.47 -11.63 -2.33
N ALA A 42 -1.92 -12.62 -3.05
CA ALA A 42 -0.57 -13.11 -2.77
C ALA A 42 0.50 -12.01 -2.91
N GLY A 43 0.42 -11.20 -3.98
CA GLY A 43 1.30 -10.04 -4.17
C GLY A 43 1.14 -8.97 -3.09
N ALA A 44 -0.10 -8.66 -2.70
CA ALA A 44 -0.40 -7.70 -1.66
C ALA A 44 0.12 -8.16 -0.28
N VAL A 45 -0.01 -9.45 0.04
CA VAL A 45 0.55 -10.02 1.28
C VAL A 45 2.07 -9.95 1.27
N ALA A 46 2.72 -10.30 0.16
CA ALA A 46 4.17 -10.20 0.04
C ALA A 46 4.68 -8.76 0.24
N LEU A 47 4.01 -7.78 -0.36
CA LEU A 47 4.33 -6.36 -0.20
C LEU A 47 4.06 -5.86 1.22
N GLY A 48 2.95 -6.29 1.84
CA GLY A 48 2.64 -5.99 3.24
C GLY A 48 3.69 -6.53 4.21
N LEU A 49 4.16 -7.77 4.01
CA LEU A 49 5.24 -8.37 4.80
C LEU A 49 6.57 -7.66 4.61
N ALA A 50 6.88 -7.20 3.39
CA ALA A 50 8.09 -6.42 3.13
C ALA A 50 8.06 -5.10 3.92
N PHE A 51 6.94 -4.37 3.91
CA PHE A 51 6.78 -3.16 4.71
C PHE A 51 6.76 -3.42 6.21
N ALA A 52 6.17 -4.53 6.66
CA ALA A 52 6.22 -4.93 8.06
C ALA A 52 7.67 -5.16 8.51
N LYS A 53 8.48 -5.85 7.69
CA LYS A 53 9.89 -6.10 7.99
C LYS A 53 10.74 -4.83 7.97
N LEU A 54 10.51 -3.94 7.02
CA LEU A 54 11.18 -2.64 6.97
C LEU A 54 10.81 -1.77 8.19
N GLY A 55 9.55 -1.81 8.64
CA GLY A 55 9.11 -1.14 9.85
C GLY A 55 9.76 -1.66 11.13
N GLU A 56 10.10 -2.94 11.19
CA GLU A 56 10.88 -3.52 12.29
C GLU A 56 12.38 -3.14 12.23
N LEU A 57 12.96 -3.12 11.03
CA LEU A 57 14.40 -2.89 10.84
C LEU A 57 14.79 -1.42 10.96
N ASP A 58 13.94 -0.51 10.49
CA ASP A 58 14.18 0.93 10.51
C ASP A 58 12.90 1.68 10.93
N PRO A 59 12.60 1.75 12.24
CA PRO A 59 11.37 2.34 12.76
C PRO A 59 11.42 3.89 12.76
N LYS A 60 11.91 4.49 11.68
CA LYS A 60 11.96 5.94 11.49
C LYS A 60 10.65 6.49 10.95
N GLU A 61 10.37 7.72 11.33
CA GLU A 61 9.26 8.50 10.80
C GLU A 61 9.52 8.83 9.31
N GLY A 62 8.48 8.71 8.48
CA GLY A 62 8.53 9.01 7.05
C GLY A 62 8.28 7.83 6.11
N GLY A 63 8.23 6.60 6.63
CA GLY A 63 7.82 5.41 5.86
C GLY A 63 8.65 5.19 4.59
N PRO A 64 8.03 5.01 3.40
CA PRO A 64 8.76 4.75 2.15
C PRO A 64 9.85 5.78 1.82
N TYR A 65 9.64 7.05 2.19
CA TYR A 65 10.63 8.11 2.01
C TYR A 65 11.89 7.86 2.82
N ALA A 66 11.74 7.48 4.10
CA ALA A 66 12.87 7.23 4.99
C ALA A 66 13.69 6.04 4.48
N TYR A 67 13.02 4.96 4.07
CA TYR A 67 13.67 3.78 3.49
C TYR A 67 14.43 4.13 2.20
N ALA A 68 13.80 4.85 1.27
CA ALA A 68 14.46 5.24 0.02
C ALA A 68 15.64 6.19 0.27
N ARG A 69 15.50 7.14 1.21
CA ARG A 69 16.57 8.09 1.55
C ARG A 69 17.78 7.38 2.14
N ASP A 70 17.56 6.42 3.03
CA ASP A 70 18.64 5.78 3.80
C ASP A 70 19.41 4.76 2.94
N PHE A 71 18.73 4.03 2.05
CA PHE A 71 19.39 3.03 1.20
C PHE A 71 19.87 3.57 -0.15
N LEU A 72 19.14 4.51 -0.77
CA LEU A 72 19.41 4.99 -2.14
C LEU A 72 19.90 6.45 -2.18
N GLY A 73 19.91 7.13 -1.04
CA GLY A 73 20.42 8.49 -0.89
C GLY A 73 19.38 9.60 -1.06
N PRO A 74 19.82 10.88 -0.96
CA PRO A 74 18.92 12.03 -0.81
C PRO A 74 17.99 12.26 -2.00
N TYR A 75 18.47 11.99 -3.22
CA TYR A 75 17.70 12.21 -4.44
C TYR A 75 16.53 11.22 -4.58
N ALA A 76 16.77 9.93 -4.32
CA ALA A 76 15.74 8.90 -4.32
C ALA A 76 14.71 9.13 -3.20
N GLY A 77 15.17 9.58 -2.03
CA GLY A 77 14.29 10.09 -0.97
C GLY A 77 13.39 11.21 -1.48
N PHE A 78 13.95 12.27 -2.06
CA PHE A 78 13.16 13.39 -2.59
C PHE A 78 12.10 12.93 -3.60
N GLN A 79 12.48 12.09 -4.57
CA GLN A 79 11.54 11.55 -5.56
C GLN A 79 10.40 10.76 -4.91
N THR A 80 10.73 9.89 -3.95
CA THR A 80 9.74 9.07 -3.25
C THR A 80 8.76 9.94 -2.47
N ASN A 81 9.26 10.95 -1.75
CA ASN A 81 8.40 11.88 -1.03
C ASN A 81 7.51 12.71 -1.97
N TYR A 82 8.07 13.19 -3.08
CA TYR A 82 7.32 13.98 -4.06
C TYR A 82 6.17 13.16 -4.65
N VAL A 83 6.45 11.97 -5.19
CA VAL A 83 5.42 11.10 -5.80
C VAL A 83 4.39 10.67 -4.76
N TYR A 84 4.82 10.28 -3.56
CA TYR A 84 3.91 9.84 -2.51
C TYR A 84 3.00 10.96 -2.01
N TRP A 85 3.53 12.17 -1.82
CA TRP A 85 2.75 13.32 -1.35
C TRP A 85 1.69 13.74 -2.38
N PHE A 86 2.10 13.94 -3.64
CA PHE A 86 1.15 14.28 -4.72
C PHE A 86 0.16 13.15 -4.99
N GLY A 87 0.61 11.89 -4.94
CA GLY A 87 -0.25 10.72 -5.11
C GLY A 87 -1.35 10.66 -4.05
N ASN A 88 -1.04 10.98 -2.80
CA ASN A 88 -2.05 11.04 -1.74
C ASN A 88 -2.99 12.24 -1.90
N TRP A 89 -2.52 13.40 -2.35
CA TRP A 89 -3.38 14.56 -2.58
C TRP A 89 -4.36 14.39 -3.74
N ILE A 90 -3.95 13.66 -4.78
CA ILE A 90 -4.77 13.46 -5.99
C ILE A 90 -5.66 12.22 -5.85
N GLY A 91 -5.15 11.17 -5.19
CA GLY A 91 -5.80 9.86 -5.11
C GLY A 91 -6.64 9.62 -3.86
N ASN A 92 -6.46 10.41 -2.79
CA ASN A 92 -7.25 10.34 -1.55
C ASN A 92 -8.31 11.46 -1.56
#